data_AF-A0A849T769-F1
#
_entry.id   AF-A0A849T769-F1
#
_cell.length_a   1.000
_cell.length_b   1.000
_cell.length_c   1.000
_cell.angle_alpha   90.00
_cell.angle_beta   90.00
_cell.angle_gamma   90.00
#
_symmetry.space_group_name_H-M   'P 1'
#
loop_
_entity.id
_entity.type
_entity.pdbx_description
1 polymer ?
#
loop_
_entity_poly.entity_id
_entity_poly.type
_entity_poly.pdbx_seq_one_letter_code
_entity_poly.pdbx_strand_id
1 'polypeptide(L)'
;MASSKKSSESFQLGKKIKEIIFSSQGFPLFLSFTSLAILFVLFRMKNVEMDYTISKTNREIEKVVLDNKELKAKKARMLSAEKLRKLASLHNLDQPKQDQIIVIP
;
A
#
# COMPACT_ATOMS: atom_id res chain seq x y z
N MET A 1 3.29 -14.70 68.20
CA MET A 1 3.07 -13.28 67.86
C MET A 1 4.24 -12.81 67.01
N ALA A 2 4.04 -12.56 65.72
CA ALA A 2 5.02 -11.86 64.88
C ALA A 2 4.25 -11.20 63.72
N SER A 3 3.80 -9.97 63.97
CA SER A 3 3.05 -9.16 63.02
C SER A 3 4.01 -8.27 62.22
N SER A 4 3.80 -8.28 60.90
CA SER A 4 3.85 -7.13 59.99
C SER A 4 5.09 -6.22 60.00
N LYS A 5 5.95 -6.37 58.98
CA LYS A 5 6.82 -5.30 58.44
C LYS A 5 7.22 -5.64 57.00
N LYS A 6 6.34 -5.41 56.02
CA LYS A 6 6.70 -5.52 54.58
C LYS A 6 5.92 -4.58 53.64
N SER A 7 5.28 -3.53 54.17
CA SER A 7 4.41 -2.62 53.39
C SER A 7 4.98 -1.21 53.16
N SER A 8 6.18 -0.87 53.68
CA SER A 8 6.70 0.51 53.64
C SER A 8 7.67 0.82 52.48
N GLU A 9 8.25 -0.17 51.80
CA GLU A 9 9.26 0.08 50.74
C GLU A 9 8.65 0.47 49.39
N SER A 10 7.53 -0.16 48.98
CA SER A 10 6.86 0.15 47.70
C SER A 10 6.32 1.58 47.65
N PHE A 11 5.90 2.13 48.80
CA PHE A 11 5.38 3.50 48.91
C PHE A 11 6.47 4.57 48.80
N GLN A 12 7.73 4.24 49.14
CA GLN A 12 8.84 5.19 49.07
C GLN A 12 9.45 5.29 47.67
N LEU A 13 9.49 4.18 46.91
CA LEU A 13 9.96 4.19 45.52
C LEU A 13 9.05 5.02 44.60
N GLY A 14 7.72 4.89 44.74
CA GLY A 14 6.76 5.67 43.96
C GLY A 14 6.86 7.18 44.19
N LYS A 15 7.16 7.60 45.43
CA LYS A 15 7.36 9.02 45.76
C LYS A 15 8.64 9.60 45.15
N LYS A 16 9.75 8.85 45.20
CA LYS A 16 11.03 9.27 44.61
C LYS A 16 10.96 9.37 43.07
N ILE A 17 10.28 8.43 42.42
CA ILE A 17 10.06 8.48 40.96
C ILE A 17 9.21 9.71 40.59
N LYS A 18 8.18 10.02 41.37
CA LYS A 18 7.36 11.20 41.15
C LYS A 18 8.17 12.50 41.32
N GLU A 19 9.00 12.60 42.35
CA GLU A 19 9.91 13.75 42.53
C GLU A 19 10.90 13.93 41.37
N ILE A 20 11.44 12.84 40.83
CA ILE A 20 12.36 12.87 39.69
C ILE A 20 11.64 13.30 38.41
N ILE A 21 10.41 12.82 38.17
CA ILE A 21 9.60 13.22 37.00
C ILE A 21 9.14 14.68 37.11
N PHE A 22 8.84 15.18 38.32
CA PHE A 22 8.44 16.58 38.56
C PHE A 22 9.64 17.52 38.82
N SER A 23 10.88 17.05 38.68
CA SER A 23 12.07 17.88 38.73
C SER A 23 12.22 18.72 37.45
N SER A 24 12.74 19.95 37.57
CA SER A 24 12.98 20.88 36.46
C SER A 24 13.80 20.28 35.31
N GLN A 25 14.73 19.36 35.61
CA GLN A 25 15.55 18.66 34.61
C GLN A 25 14.96 17.30 34.17
N GLY A 26 14.18 16.65 35.02
CA GLY A 26 13.60 15.33 34.73
C GLY A 26 12.32 15.38 33.89
N PHE A 27 11.53 16.45 34.07
CA PHE A 27 10.26 16.63 33.36
C PHE A 27 10.43 16.75 31.83
N PRO A 28 11.37 17.55 31.28
CA PRO A 28 11.59 17.62 29.84
C PRO A 28 12.04 16.29 29.23
N LEU A 29 12.90 15.53 29.94
CA LEU A 29 13.36 14.22 29.51
C LEU A 29 12.22 13.21 29.47
N PHE A 30 11.41 13.14 30.53
CA PHE A 30 10.24 12.27 30.57
C PHE A 30 9.26 12.60 29.44
N LEU A 31 8.97 13.89 29.23
CA LEU A 31 8.09 14.34 28.15
C LEU A 31 8.64 13.92 26.77
N SER A 32 9.94 14.09 26.53
CA SER A 32 10.58 13.66 25.28
C SER A 32 10.51 12.15 25.05
N PHE A 33 10.68 11.34 26.10
CA PHE A 33 10.55 9.89 26.01
C PHE A 33 9.12 9.47 25.72
N THR A 34 8.13 10.10 26.38
CA THR A 34 6.72 9.81 26.12
C THR A 34 6.31 10.21 24.69
N SER A 35 6.79 11.34 24.18
CA SER A 35 6.50 11.76 22.80
C SER A 35 7.14 10.83 21.78
N LEU A 36 8.40 10.40 22.00
CA LEU A 36 9.07 9.40 21.16
C LEU A 36 8.34 8.06 21.17
N ALA A 37 7.85 7.60 22.33
CA ALA A 37 7.09 6.36 22.43
C ALA A 37 5.78 6.42 21.63
N ILE A 38 5.05 7.54 21.73
CA ILE A 38 3.81 7.75 20.96
C ILE A 38 4.11 7.78 19.46
N LEU A 39 5.14 8.56 19.05
CA LEU A 39 5.55 8.65 17.65
C LEU A 39 5.94 7.29 17.09
N PHE A 40 6.69 6.47 17.83
CA PHE A 40 7.07 5.14 17.40
C PHE A 40 5.86 4.26 17.08
N VAL A 41 4.85 4.26 17.95
CA VAL A 41 3.61 3.49 17.73
C VAL A 41 2.84 4.03 16.51
N LEU A 42 2.75 5.36 16.38
CA LEU A 42 2.09 6.00 15.23
C LEU A 42 2.78 5.66 13.92
N PHE A 43 4.12 5.76 13.85
CA PHE A 43 4.88 5.37 12.67
C PHE A 43 4.68 3.89 12.32
N ARG A 44 4.68 3.01 13.32
CA ARG A 44 4.44 1.58 13.10
C ARG A 44 3.05 1.31 12.52
N MET A 45 2.02 2.00 13.03
CA MET A 45 0.66 1.89 12.48
C MET A 45 0.56 2.48 11.07
N LYS A 46 1.22 3.62 10.83
CA LYS A 46 1.20 4.28 9.51
C LYS A 46 1.87 3.44 8.43
N ASN A 47 2.96 2.76 8.76
CA ASN A 47 3.63 1.84 7.84
C ASN A 47 2.70 0.69 7.42
N VAL A 48 1.96 0.11 8.38
CA VAL A 48 1.00 -0.96 8.10
C VAL A 48 -0.13 -0.47 7.18
N GLU A 49 -0.70 0.71 7.45
CA GLU A 49 -1.72 1.32 6.58
C GLU A 49 -1.19 1.58 5.16
N MET A 50 0.05 2.08 5.06
CA MET A 50 0.72 2.31 3.78
C MET A 50 0.90 1.01 3.00
N ASP A 51 1.36 -0.06 3.65
CA ASP A 51 1.54 -1.38 3.03
C ASP A 51 0.22 -1.94 2.49
N TYR A 52 -0.88 -1.79 3.23
CA TYR A 52 -2.22 -2.16 2.75
C TYR A 52 -2.63 -1.35 1.52
N THR A 53 -2.35 -0.05 1.52
CA THR A 53 -2.67 0.85 0.41
C THR A 53 -1.87 0.47 -0.84
N ILE A 54 -0.56 0.26 -0.69
CA ILE A 54 0.33 -0.18 -1.77
C ILE A 54 -0.13 -1.52 -2.33
N SER A 55 -0.45 -2.50 -1.47
CA SER A 55 -0.92 -3.81 -1.92
C SER A 55 -2.23 -3.72 -2.70
N LYS A 56 -3.17 -2.88 -2.25
CA LYS A 56 -4.42 -2.63 -2.98
C LYS A 56 -4.15 -2.03 -4.36
N THR A 57 -3.35 -0.97 -4.44
CA THR A 57 -3.01 -0.31 -5.71
C THR A 57 -2.28 -1.27 -6.66
N ASN A 58 -1.37 -2.09 -6.15
CA ASN A 58 -0.67 -3.09 -6.98
C ASN A 58 -1.63 -4.11 -7.60
N ARG A 59 -2.65 -4.57 -6.84
CA ARG A 59 -3.68 -5.46 -7.39
C ARG A 59 -4.51 -4.79 -8.48
N GLU A 60 -4.83 -3.51 -8.31
CA GLU A 60 -5.54 -2.74 -9.34
C GLU A 60 -4.69 -2.59 -10.61
N ILE A 61 -3.40 -2.29 -10.47
CA ILE A 61 -2.45 -2.25 -11.59
C ILE A 61 -2.40 -3.60 -12.31
N GLU A 62 -2.26 -4.70 -11.56
CA GLU A 62 -2.21 -6.04 -12.14
C GLU A 62 -3.49 -6.38 -12.93
N LYS A 63 -4.66 -6.02 -12.39
CA LYS A 63 -5.93 -6.17 -13.10
C LYS A 63 -5.94 -5.39 -14.42
N VAL A 64 -5.56 -4.12 -14.39
CA VAL A 64 -5.50 -3.28 -15.60
C VAL A 64 -4.52 -3.84 -16.63
N VAL A 65 -3.38 -4.39 -16.18
CA VAL A 65 -2.40 -5.03 -17.06
C VAL A 65 -2.98 -6.30 -17.71
N LEU A 66 -3.69 -7.13 -16.95
CA LEU A 66 -4.38 -8.32 -17.49
C LEU A 66 -5.48 -7.94 -18.49
N ASP A 67 -6.31 -6.96 -18.13
CA ASP A 67 -7.37 -6.44 -19.00
C ASP A 67 -6.76 -5.89 -20.31
N ASN A 68 -5.62 -5.17 -20.24
CA ASN A 68 -4.93 -4.68 -21.42
C ASN A 68 -4.41 -5.81 -22.33
N LYS A 69 -3.88 -6.89 -21.74
CA LYS A 69 -3.45 -8.08 -22.50
C LYS A 69 -4.64 -8.73 -23.19
N GLU A 70 -5.77 -8.88 -22.50
CA GLU A 70 -6.98 -9.44 -23.08
C GLU A 70 -7.54 -8.55 -24.21
N LEU A 71 -7.57 -7.23 -24.01
CA LEU A 71 -8.01 -6.27 -25.03
C LEU A 71 -7.11 -6.30 -26.26
N LYS A 72 -5.78 -6.39 -26.09
CA LYS A 72 -4.84 -6.57 -27.21
C LYS A 72 -5.10 -7.86 -27.97
N ALA A 73 -5.33 -8.97 -27.27
CA ALA A 73 -5.68 -10.25 -27.90
C ALA A 73 -7.02 -10.17 -28.65
N LYS A 74 -8.05 -9.54 -28.04
CA LYS A 74 -9.35 -9.30 -28.70
C LYS A 74 -9.19 -8.43 -29.93
N LYS A 75 -8.42 -7.34 -29.85
CA LYS A 75 -8.11 -6.47 -30.99
C LYS A 75 -7.45 -7.26 -32.12
N ALA A 76 -6.40 -8.04 -31.83
CA ALA A 76 -5.74 -8.87 -32.83
C ALA A 76 -6.71 -9.90 -33.46
N ARG A 77 -7.57 -10.53 -32.63
CA ARG A 77 -8.60 -11.45 -33.13
C ARG A 77 -9.64 -10.75 -34.00
N MET A 78 -10.02 -9.51 -33.70
CA MET A 78 -10.94 -8.71 -34.52
C MET A 78 -10.31 -8.28 -35.84
N LEU A 79 -9.02 -7.95 -35.83
CA LEU A 79 -8.23 -7.56 -37.00
C LEU A 79 -7.63 -8.77 -37.73
N SER A 80 -8.08 -9.99 -37.43
CA SER A 80 -7.62 -11.17 -38.15
C SER A 80 -8.09 -11.12 -39.61
N ALA A 81 -7.28 -11.66 -40.52
CA ALA A 81 -7.60 -11.67 -41.95
C ALA A 81 -8.98 -12.29 -42.24
N GLU A 82 -9.37 -13.33 -41.50
CA GLU A 82 -10.68 -13.98 -41.64
C GLU A 82 -11.83 -13.02 -41.30
N LYS A 83 -11.74 -12.30 -40.17
CA LYS A 83 -12.79 -11.34 -39.78
C LYS A 83 -12.82 -10.14 -40.70
N LEU A 84 -11.67 -9.63 -41.11
CA LEU A 84 -11.58 -8.52 -42.07
C LEU A 84 -12.21 -8.91 -43.42
N ARG A 85 -11.97 -10.13 -43.91
CA ARG A 85 -12.63 -10.65 -45.13
C ARG A 85 -14.14 -10.73 -44.98
N LYS A 86 -14.64 -11.26 -43.86
CA LYS A 86 -16.08 -11.32 -43.55
C LYS A 86 -16.70 -9.91 -43.52
N LEU A 87 -16.00 -8.94 -42.93
CA LEU A 87 -16.46 -7.56 -42.84
C LEU A 87 -16.45 -6.88 -44.21
N ALA A 88 -15.41 -7.11 -45.03
CA ALA A 88 -15.34 -6.62 -46.40
C ALA A 88 -16.49 -7.18 -47.27
N SER A 89 -16.79 -8.48 -47.16
CA SER A 89 -17.92 -9.08 -47.88
C SER A 89 -19.29 -8.51 -47.46
N LEU A 90 -19.46 -8.17 -46.18
CA LEU A 90 -20.71 -7.58 -45.67
C LEU A 90 -20.96 -6.17 -46.22
N HIS A 91 -19.88 -5.42 -46.48
CA HIS A 91 -19.93 -4.04 -46.97
C HIS A 91 -19.61 -3.90 -48.46
N ASN A 92 -19.57 -5.01 -49.21
CA ASN A 92 -19.22 -5.03 -50.64
C ASN A 92 -17.88 -4.33 -50.96
N LEU A 93 -16.89 -4.52 -50.09
CA LEU A 93 -15.54 -3.99 -50.27
C LEU A 93 -14.65 -5.05 -50.93
N ASP A 94 -13.86 -4.66 -51.93
CA ASP A 94 -12.88 -5.52 -52.58
C ASP A 94 -11.61 -5.69 -51.72
N GLN A 95 -10.94 -6.83 -51.86
CA GLN A 95 -9.65 -7.04 -51.21
C GLN A 95 -8.59 -6.12 -51.83
N PRO A 96 -7.72 -5.50 -51.00
CA PRO A 96 -6.64 -4.66 -51.52
C PRO A 96 -5.64 -5.50 -52.32
N LYS A 97 -5.18 -4.94 -53.43
CA LYS A 97 -4.12 -5.52 -54.26
C LYS A 97 -2.74 -5.30 -53.61
N GLN A 98 -1.74 -6.05 -54.02
CA GLN A 98 -0.40 -6.02 -53.42
C GLN A 98 0.26 -4.63 -53.46
N ASP A 99 -0.02 -3.84 -54.50
CA ASP A 99 0.42 -2.45 -54.68
C ASP A 99 -0.25 -1.47 -53.70
N GLN A 100 -1.34 -1.86 -53.05
CA GLN A 100 -2.11 -1.04 -52.11
C GLN A 100 -1.78 -1.35 -50.64
N ILE A 101 -0.88 -2.32 -50.38
CA ILE A 101 -0.50 -2.71 -49.02
C ILE A 101 0.67 -1.84 -48.55
N ILE A 102 0.44 -1.04 -47.52
CA ILE A 102 1.48 -0.22 -46.88
C ILE A 102 1.97 -0.98 -45.64
N VAL A 103 3.25 -1.38 -45.65
CA VAL A 103 3.93 -1.96 -44.48
C VAL A 103 4.61 -0.85 -43.72
N ILE A 104 4.17 -0.57 -42.50
CA ILE A 104 4.81 0.40 -41.60
C ILE A 104 5.78 -0.40 -40.70
N PRO A 105 7.09 -0.09 -40.71
CA PRO A 105 8.09 -0.77 -39.89
C PRO A 105 7.95 -0.45 -38.39
#